data_AF-A0A2Z7AE67-F1
#
_entry.id   AF-A0A2Z7AE67-F1
#
_cell.length_a   1.000
_cell.length_b   1.000
_cell.length_c   1.000
_cell.angle_alpha   90.00
_cell.angle_beta   90.00
_cell.angle_gamma   90.00
#
_symmetry.space_group_name_H-M   'P 1'
#
loop_
_entity.id
_entity.type
_entity.pdbx_description
1 polymer ?
#
loop_
_entity_poly.entity_id
_entity_poly.type
_entity_poly.pdbx_seq_one_letter_code
_entity_poly.pdbx_strand_id
1 'polypeptide(L)'
;MSSRKQDHKVLMAEESTKSWADTDSKSSSSSSSSDDSEQEEVHCLMADQTSDDEVFDFSNIEFTREDLVTALNDMVKEYRKLSHTFEEIKAENASLKNSSAESSSDELEDTDSLKTELSKLKIENDLLRNEASELKAEVEKLTKK
;
A
#
# COMPACT_ATOMS: atom_id res chain seq x y z
N MET A 1 -16.18 -33.54 -28.09
CA MET A 1 -14.82 -32.97 -28.22
C MET A 1 -14.78 -31.64 -27.51
N SER A 2 -13.99 -31.58 -26.43
CA SER A 2 -13.75 -30.37 -25.64
C SER A 2 -13.24 -29.22 -26.47
N SER A 3 -13.65 -27.99 -26.13
CA SER A 3 -12.68 -26.90 -25.92
C SER A 3 -13.29 -25.72 -25.14
N ARG A 4 -12.68 -25.56 -23.97
CA ARG A 4 -12.72 -24.49 -22.98
C ARG A 4 -12.25 -23.16 -23.58
N LYS A 5 -12.80 -22.03 -23.14
CA LYS A 5 -12.08 -20.75 -23.02
C LYS A 5 -12.74 -19.86 -21.97
N GLN A 6 -12.03 -19.75 -20.86
CA GLN A 6 -12.24 -18.79 -19.77
C GLN A 6 -11.69 -17.44 -20.23
N ASP A 7 -12.51 -16.38 -20.18
CA ASP A 7 -12.06 -15.00 -20.33
C ASP A 7 -11.77 -14.40 -18.95
N HIS A 8 -10.61 -14.74 -18.37
CA HIS A 8 -10.06 -14.01 -17.23
C HIS A 8 -9.29 -12.80 -17.76
N LYS A 9 -9.95 -11.65 -17.76
CA LYS A 9 -9.33 -10.36 -18.03
C LYS A 9 -8.49 -9.96 -16.81
N VAL A 10 -7.21 -10.32 -16.81
CA VAL A 10 -6.22 -9.88 -15.82
C VAL A 10 -5.84 -8.43 -16.12
N LEU A 11 -6.21 -7.50 -15.24
CA LEU A 11 -5.62 -6.17 -15.22
C LEU A 11 -4.32 -6.26 -14.42
N MET A 12 -3.18 -6.28 -15.12
CA MET A 12 -1.88 -6.06 -14.50
C MET A 12 -1.83 -4.60 -14.05
N ALA A 13 -1.76 -4.37 -12.74
CA ALA A 13 -1.32 -3.09 -12.20
C ALA A 13 0.21 -3.02 -12.33
N GLU A 14 0.72 -1.92 -12.88
CA GLU A 14 2.16 -1.67 -12.96
C GLU A 14 2.76 -1.56 -11.55
N GLU A 15 3.63 -2.50 -11.22
CA GLU A 15 4.51 -2.45 -10.05
C GLU A 15 5.74 -1.62 -10.43
N SER A 16 5.95 -0.50 -9.74
CA SER A 16 7.13 0.36 -9.93
C SER A 16 8.36 -0.32 -9.37
N THR A 17 9.15 -0.95 -10.23
CA THR A 17 10.45 -1.53 -9.87
C THR A 17 11.47 -0.42 -9.64
N LYS A 18 11.65 -0.06 -8.36
CA LYS A 18 12.79 0.72 -7.86
C LYS A 18 14.07 -0.08 -8.15
N SER A 19 14.76 0.24 -9.23
CA SER A 19 16.08 -0.33 -9.54
C SER A 19 17.11 0.19 -8.52
N TRP A 20 17.62 -0.71 -7.69
CA TRP A 20 18.88 -0.51 -7.00
C TRP A 20 19.96 -1.06 -7.93
N ALA A 21 20.88 -0.21 -8.37
CA ALA A 21 22.00 -0.66 -9.18
C ALA A 21 22.94 -1.49 -8.28
N ASP A 22 23.05 -2.78 -8.60
CA ASP A 22 24.17 -3.63 -8.20
C ASP A 22 25.41 -3.21 -8.99
N THR A 23 26.37 -2.57 -8.32
CA THR A 23 27.71 -2.36 -8.91
C THR A 23 28.53 -3.62 -8.67
N ASP A 24 28.34 -4.58 -9.55
CA ASP A 24 29.07 -5.86 -9.57
C ASP A 24 30.53 -5.61 -9.97
N SER A 25 31.44 -5.94 -9.05
CA SER A 25 32.88 -5.87 -9.26
C SER A 25 33.30 -6.84 -10.36
N LYS A 26 34.05 -6.35 -11.37
CA LYS A 26 34.81 -7.20 -12.30
C LYS A 26 36.29 -6.85 -12.23
N SER A 27 37.01 -7.75 -11.58
CA SER A 27 38.45 -7.87 -11.61
C SER A 27 38.98 -7.75 -13.04
N SER A 28 39.93 -6.85 -13.26
CA SER A 28 40.80 -6.91 -14.43
C SER A 28 42.13 -7.48 -13.97
N SER A 29 42.33 -8.77 -14.25
CA SER A 29 43.66 -9.37 -14.27
C SER A 29 44.22 -9.24 -15.68
N SER A 30 45.40 -8.65 -15.80
CA SER A 30 46.24 -8.84 -16.97
C SER A 30 47.72 -8.86 -16.55
N SER A 31 48.20 -10.10 -16.44
CA SER A 31 49.50 -10.62 -16.85
C SER A 31 50.78 -10.07 -16.20
N SER A 32 51.42 -10.93 -15.41
CA SER A 32 52.85 -10.85 -15.09
C SER A 32 53.69 -10.92 -16.37
N SER A 33 54.66 -10.02 -16.48
CA SER A 33 55.79 -10.12 -17.42
C SER A 33 57.00 -9.50 -16.73
N SER A 34 57.97 -10.36 -16.41
CA SER A 34 59.25 -10.01 -15.80
C SER A 34 60.12 -9.26 -16.79
N ASP A 35 60.74 -8.15 -16.38
CA ASP A 35 61.93 -7.64 -17.03
C ASP A 35 62.94 -7.14 -15.99
N ASP A 36 64.11 -7.74 -16.11
CA ASP A 36 65.36 -7.58 -15.38
C ASP A 36 65.98 -6.22 -15.74
N SER A 37 66.14 -5.32 -14.77
CA SER A 37 66.99 -4.14 -14.94
C SER A 37 67.48 -3.63 -13.58
N GLU A 38 68.81 -3.59 -13.49
CA GLU A 38 69.60 -3.25 -12.33
C GLU A 38 69.56 -1.74 -12.01
N GLN A 39 69.68 -1.43 -10.71
CA GLN A 39 70.01 -0.12 -10.14
C GLN A 39 68.95 0.99 -10.28
N GLU A 40 68.09 1.10 -9.26
CA GLU A 40 67.61 2.41 -8.82
C GLU A 40 67.45 2.42 -7.30
N GLU A 41 68.38 3.10 -6.63
CA GLU A 41 68.31 3.44 -5.21
C GLU A 41 67.21 4.49 -5.02
N VAL A 42 65.96 4.04 -4.95
CA VAL A 42 64.83 4.92 -4.61
C VAL A 42 64.84 5.17 -3.10
N HIS A 43 65.62 6.18 -2.70
CA HIS A 43 65.51 6.75 -1.36
C HIS A 43 64.06 7.24 -1.16
N CYS A 44 63.26 6.48 -0.41
CA CYS A 44 61.98 6.96 0.10
C CYS A 44 62.24 8.10 1.07
N LEU A 45 62.16 9.33 0.57
CA LEU A 45 62.03 10.54 1.39
C LEU A 45 60.67 10.49 2.09
N MET A 46 60.63 9.89 3.28
CA MET A 46 59.58 10.16 4.25
C MET A 46 59.77 11.62 4.68
N ALA A 47 59.09 12.53 3.99
CA ALA A 47 58.97 13.90 4.45
C ALA A 47 58.15 13.86 5.75
N ASP A 48 58.81 14.14 6.87
CA ASP A 48 58.14 14.42 8.13
C ASP A 48 57.24 15.64 7.92
N GLN A 49 55.96 15.42 7.63
CA GLN A 49 54.94 16.45 7.74
C GLN A 49 54.71 16.73 9.23
N THR A 50 55.63 17.48 9.83
CA THR A 50 55.38 18.22 11.05
C THR A 50 54.45 19.39 10.73
N SER A 51 53.45 19.60 11.56
CA SER A 51 52.49 20.72 11.57
C SER A 51 51.37 20.65 10.53
N ASP A 52 50.36 19.83 10.81
CA ASP A 52 49.02 20.33 11.17
C ASP A 52 48.16 19.12 11.61
N ASP A 53 48.60 18.44 12.67
CA ASP A 53 47.71 17.57 13.42
C ASP A 53 46.80 18.53 14.19
N GLU A 54 45.78 19.06 13.52
CA GLU A 54 44.54 19.44 14.18
C GLU A 54 44.04 18.16 14.85
N VAL A 55 44.65 17.85 16.00
CA VAL A 55 44.11 16.93 16.99
C VAL A 55 42.73 17.47 17.20
N PHE A 56 41.74 16.79 16.60
CA PHE A 56 40.36 17.04 16.90
C PHE A 56 40.31 16.97 18.42
N ASP A 57 40.17 18.13 19.06
CA ASP A 57 39.89 18.19 20.47
C ASP A 57 38.48 17.64 20.57
N PHE A 58 38.41 16.31 20.65
CA PHE A 58 37.31 15.59 21.25
C PHE A 58 37.35 16.03 22.72
N SER A 59 37.01 17.29 22.98
CA SER A 59 36.34 17.70 24.20
C SER A 59 35.12 16.80 24.25
N ASN A 60 35.34 15.61 24.83
CA ASN A 60 34.47 14.47 24.79
C ASN A 60 33.11 14.96 25.26
N ILE A 61 32.14 15.07 24.35
CA ILE A 61 30.75 14.86 24.77
C ILE A 61 30.79 13.47 25.40
N GLU A 62 30.65 13.45 26.71
CA GLU A 62 30.82 12.32 27.62
C GLU A 62 29.76 11.26 27.28
N PHE A 63 30.00 10.52 26.20
CA PHE A 63 29.13 9.45 25.77
C PHE A 63 29.82 8.14 26.09
N THR A 64 29.31 7.48 27.11
CA THR A 64 29.85 6.20 27.53
C THR A 64 29.43 5.11 26.54
N ARG A 65 30.20 4.01 26.51
CA ARG A 65 29.81 2.82 25.75
C ARG A 65 28.43 2.32 26.21
N GLU A 66 28.14 2.48 27.49
CA GLU A 66 26.89 2.12 28.13
C GLU A 66 25.71 2.97 27.61
N ASP A 67 25.93 4.26 27.35
CA ASP A 67 24.93 5.14 26.73
C ASP A 67 24.59 4.68 25.31
N LEU A 68 25.59 4.27 24.53
CA LEU A 68 25.37 3.74 23.18
C LEU A 68 24.53 2.47 23.20
N VAL A 69 24.90 1.53 24.07
CA VAL A 69 24.21 0.26 24.22
C VAL A 69 22.76 0.48 24.66
N THR A 70 22.54 1.44 25.57
CA THR A 70 21.21 1.80 26.04
C THR A 70 20.36 2.39 24.92
N ALA A 71 20.89 3.39 24.20
CA ALA A 71 20.19 4.01 23.08
C ALA A 71 19.81 2.98 21.99
N LEU A 72 20.72 2.07 21.66
CA LEU A 72 20.46 1.01 20.69
C LEU A 72 19.38 0.03 21.19
N ASN A 73 19.42 -0.35 22.47
CA ASN A 73 18.43 -1.25 23.05
C ASN A 73 17.03 -0.61 23.04
N ASP A 74 16.95 0.68 23.36
CA ASP A 74 15.69 1.41 23.35
C ASP A 74 15.14 1.58 21.95
N MET A 75 15.97 1.88 20.95
CA MET A 75 15.57 1.85 19.54
C MET A 75 14.99 0.50 19.11
N VAL A 76 15.62 -0.61 19.53
CA VAL A 76 15.11 -1.97 19.22
C VAL A 76 13.76 -2.22 19.90
N LYS A 77 13.56 -1.74 21.13
CA LYS A 77 12.27 -1.85 21.83
C LYS A 77 11.19 -1.04 21.11
N GLU A 78 11.47 0.21 20.76
CA GLU A 78 10.51 1.07 20.06
C GLU A 78 10.17 0.53 18.67
N TYR A 79 11.15 0.02 17.92
CA TYR A 79 10.90 -0.66 16.66
C TYR A 79 10.00 -1.89 16.83
N ARG A 80 10.24 -2.70 17.87
CA ARG A 80 9.38 -3.86 18.16
C ARG A 80 7.95 -3.44 18.48
N LYS A 81 7.76 -2.37 19.26
CA LYS A 81 6.43 -1.81 19.55
C LYS A 81 5.76 -1.33 18.26
N LEU A 82 6.47 -0.56 17.44
CA LEU A 82 5.98 -0.04 16.18
C LEU A 82 5.61 -1.17 15.19
N SER A 83 6.43 -2.22 15.13
CA SER A 83 6.14 -3.40 14.31
C SER A 83 4.88 -4.12 14.77
N HIS A 84 4.64 -4.19 16.09
CA HIS A 84 3.42 -4.79 16.63
C HIS A 84 2.18 -3.95 16.30
N THR A 85 2.23 -2.63 16.53
CA THR A 85 1.10 -1.75 16.22
C THR A 85 0.81 -1.72 14.72
N PHE A 86 1.82 -1.86 13.86
CA PHE A 86 1.62 -1.97 12.42
C PHE A 86 0.81 -3.22 12.03
N GLU A 87 1.12 -4.39 12.59
CA GLU A 87 0.35 -5.61 12.31
C GLU A 87 -1.06 -5.55 12.89
N GLU A 88 -1.25 -4.92 14.05
CA GLU A 88 -2.56 -4.66 14.64
C GLU A 88 -3.42 -3.77 13.74
N ILE A 89 -2.87 -2.65 13.25
CA ILE A 89 -3.54 -1.75 12.31
C ILE A 89 -3.86 -2.46 10.99
N LYS A 90 -2.99 -3.35 10.51
CA LYS A 90 -3.26 -4.14 9.30
C LYS A 90 -4.44 -5.09 9.52
N ALA A 91 -4.50 -5.76 10.67
CA ALA A 91 -5.60 -6.64 11.03
C ALA A 91 -6.93 -5.87 11.19
N GLU A 92 -6.90 -4.71 11.86
CA GLU A 92 -8.06 -3.83 12.00
C GLU A 92 -8.57 -3.32 10.65
N ASN A 93 -7.67 -2.87 9.76
CA ASN A 93 -8.06 -2.43 8.42
C ASN A 93 -8.71 -3.56 7.60
N ALA A 94 -8.20 -4.79 7.70
CA ALA A 94 -8.82 -5.94 7.05
C ALA A 94 -10.22 -6.21 7.62
N SER A 95 -10.38 -6.13 8.95
CA SER A 95 -11.67 -6.25 9.64
C SER A 95 -12.66 -5.18 9.19
N LEU A 96 -12.27 -3.90 9.18
CA LEU A 96 -13.11 -2.78 8.77
C LEU A 96 -13.55 -2.89 7.30
N LYS A 97 -12.65 -3.35 6.43
CA LYS A 97 -12.98 -3.58 5.02
C LYS A 97 -14.04 -4.67 4.87
N ASN A 98 -13.96 -5.73 5.68
CA ASN A 98 -14.95 -6.80 5.68
C ASN A 98 -16.30 -6.30 6.24
N SER A 99 -16.30 -5.53 7.33
CA SER A 99 -17.55 -4.96 7.87
C SER A 99 -18.19 -3.95 6.92
N SER A 100 -17.38 -3.19 6.17
CA SER A 100 -17.88 -2.29 5.12
C SER A 100 -18.48 -3.04 3.94
N ALA A 101 -17.93 -4.20 3.58
CA ALA A 101 -18.46 -5.03 2.50
C ALA A 101 -19.74 -5.79 2.94
N GLU A 102 -19.80 -6.25 4.19
CA GLU A 102 -21.00 -6.87 4.77
C GLU A 102 -22.14 -5.86 4.93
N SER A 103 -21.87 -4.68 5.51
CA SER A 103 -22.88 -3.63 5.68
C SER A 103 -23.45 -3.11 4.35
N SER A 104 -22.66 -3.17 3.27
CA SER A 104 -23.10 -2.76 1.93
C SER A 104 -23.98 -3.81 1.25
N SER A 105 -23.91 -5.08 1.67
CA SER A 105 -24.66 -6.17 1.03
C SER A 105 -26.11 -6.19 1.50
N ASP A 106 -26.35 -5.97 2.79
CA ASP A 106 -27.69 -6.01 3.37
C ASP A 106 -28.55 -4.81 2.91
N GLU A 107 -27.96 -3.62 2.75
CA GLU A 107 -28.69 -2.45 2.24
C GLU A 107 -29.11 -2.58 0.77
N LEU A 108 -28.35 -3.31 -0.06
CA LEU A 108 -28.69 -3.49 -1.47
C LEU A 108 -29.94 -4.35 -1.66
N GLU A 109 -30.09 -5.43 -0.88
CA GLU A 109 -31.27 -6.31 -0.94
C GLU A 109 -32.55 -5.57 -0.51
N ASP A 110 -32.44 -4.74 0.53
CA ASP A 110 -33.54 -3.88 0.99
C ASP A 110 -33.95 -2.86 -0.07
N THR A 111 -33.00 -2.27 -0.80
CA THR A 111 -33.34 -1.29 -1.86
C THR A 111 -34.07 -1.92 -3.04
N ASP A 112 -33.69 -3.12 -3.46
CA ASP A 112 -34.36 -3.84 -4.53
C ASP A 112 -35.77 -4.28 -4.08
N SER A 113 -35.91 -4.73 -2.84
CA SER A 113 -37.21 -5.05 -2.23
C SER A 113 -38.15 -3.84 -2.27
N LEU A 114 -37.71 -2.69 -1.74
CA LEU A 114 -38.48 -1.43 -1.75
C LEU A 114 -38.86 -0.98 -3.16
N LYS A 115 -37.96 -1.13 -4.13
CA LYS A 115 -38.21 -0.79 -5.55
C LYS A 115 -39.31 -1.66 -6.15
N THR A 116 -39.36 -2.94 -5.80
CA THR A 116 -40.45 -3.83 -6.25
C THR A 116 -41.78 -3.47 -5.61
N GLU A 117 -41.81 -3.17 -4.31
CA GLU A 117 -43.03 -2.73 -3.62
C GLU A 117 -43.57 -1.42 -4.18
N LEU A 118 -42.69 -0.45 -4.44
CA LEU A 118 -43.06 0.83 -5.05
C LEU A 118 -43.66 0.63 -6.45
N SER A 119 -43.12 -0.30 -7.23
CA SER A 119 -43.68 -0.66 -8.55
C SER A 119 -45.07 -1.29 -8.45
N LYS A 120 -45.31 -2.16 -7.45
CA LYS A 120 -46.63 -2.74 -7.18
C LYS A 120 -47.64 -1.67 -6.77
N LEU A 121 -47.29 -0.81 -5.81
CA LEU A 121 -48.13 0.29 -5.35
C LEU A 121 -48.49 1.25 -6.49
N LYS A 122 -47.56 1.51 -7.40
CA LYS A 122 -47.82 2.36 -8.57
C LYS A 122 -48.91 1.78 -9.47
N ILE A 123 -48.86 0.47 -9.76
CA ILE A 123 -49.86 -0.23 -10.56
C ILE A 123 -51.23 -0.21 -9.86
N GLU A 124 -51.25 -0.50 -8.55
CA GLU A 124 -52.47 -0.47 -7.75
C GLU A 124 -53.10 0.92 -7.70
N ASN A 125 -52.30 1.97 -7.54
CA ASN A 125 -52.78 3.36 -7.55
C ASN A 125 -53.39 3.74 -8.91
N ASP A 126 -52.75 3.33 -10.01
CA ASP A 126 -53.26 3.54 -11.37
C ASP A 126 -54.60 2.82 -11.58
N LEU A 127 -54.75 1.60 -11.08
CA LEU A 127 -56.00 0.84 -11.13
C LEU A 127 -57.12 1.54 -10.35
N LEU A 128 -56.87 1.92 -9.09
CA LEU A 128 -57.84 2.61 -8.25
C LEU A 128 -58.28 3.95 -8.84
N ARG A 129 -57.35 4.68 -9.47
CA ARG A 129 -57.67 5.93 -10.17
C ARG A 129 -58.61 5.70 -11.35
N ASN A 130 -58.44 4.60 -12.09
CA ASN A 130 -59.33 4.24 -13.19
C ASN A 130 -60.72 3.85 -12.67
N GLU A 131 -60.78 3.00 -11.65
CA GLU A 131 -62.04 2.57 -11.01
C GLU A 131 -62.80 3.76 -10.42
N ALA A 132 -62.11 4.67 -9.73
CA ALA A 132 -62.70 5.91 -9.22
C ALA A 132 -63.27 6.80 -10.34
N SER A 133 -62.62 6.82 -11.51
CA SER A 133 -63.09 7.57 -12.67
C SER A 133 -64.35 6.95 -13.28
N GLU A 134 -64.42 5.62 -13.34
CA GLU A 134 -65.59 4.87 -13.81
C GLU A 134 -66.79 5.06 -12.88
N LEU A 135 -66.60 4.87 -11.57
CA LEU A 135 -67.63 5.11 -10.56
C LEU A 135 -68.15 6.55 -10.60
N LYS A 136 -67.26 7.54 -10.78
CA LYS A 136 -67.66 8.94 -10.94
C LYS A 136 -68.57 9.14 -12.15
N ALA A 137 -68.25 8.53 -13.29
CA ALA A 137 -69.07 8.61 -14.49
C ALA A 137 -70.44 7.94 -14.30
N GLU A 138 -70.50 6.82 -13.58
CA GLU A 138 -71.75 6.12 -13.28
C GLU A 138 -72.65 6.91 -12.31
N VAL A 139 -72.08 7.51 -11.27
CA VAL A 139 -72.79 8.43 -10.36
C VAL A 139 -73.36 9.63 -11.11
N GLU A 140 -72.59 10.23 -12.03
CA GLU A 140 -73.09 11.34 -12.85
C GLU A 140 -74.27 10.93 -13.74
N LYS A 141 -74.25 9.71 -14.31
CA LYS A 141 -75.40 9.19 -15.08
C LYS A 141 -76.65 9.00 -14.22
N LEU A 142 -76.50 8.50 -12.99
CA LEU A 142 -77.62 8.25 -12.09
C LEU A 142 -78.23 9.52 -11.51
N THR A 143 -77.42 10.56 -11.30
CA THR A 143 -77.85 11.84 -10.70
C THR A 143 -78.39 12.86 -11.72
N LYS A 144 -78.10 12.69 -13.02
CA LYS A 144 -78.64 13.51 -14.12
C LYS A 144 -79.90 12.93 -14.77
N LYS A 145 -80.49 11.89 -14.18
CA LYS A 145 -81.75 11.27 -14.61
C LYS A 145 -82.90 11.71 -13.71
#